data_AF-A0AAU4VKJ0-F1
#
_entry.id   AF-A0AAU4VKJ0-F1
#
_cell.length_a   1.000
_cell.length_b   1.000
_cell.length_c   1.000
_cell.angle_alpha   90.00
_cell.angle_beta   90.00
_cell.angle_gamma   90.00
#
_symmetry.space_group_name_H-M   'P 1'
#
loop_
_entity.id
_entity.type
_entity.pdbx_description
1 polymer ?
#
loop_
_entity_poly.entity_id
_entity_poly.type
_entity_poly.pdbx_seq_one_letter_code
_entity_poly.pdbx_strand_id
1 'polypeptide(L)'
;MDRTTGTDGHHGADPDTGSGHGGDRWRASAFVPRQEDLELPLPPVFTDSEQEREHRKQRLAGACRVFGRLGFSEGVAGHITVRDPEYPDMFWVNPFGMSFRHVRVSDLILVDHEGQVRHGKRPVNRAGFVIHSAIHAARPDVVAACHAHAVHGKAFSSLGRPLDPITQDACAVYEQHTVHRDGAGAVVVEEEAGRQLAAGLGPHKAVIHQNHGIFTVGESVDEAAWWFISMERSAQAQLLAEAAGTPHLIDPESARYTRDQTGFPLAGWFSFQPLWEEIVRTEPDLFE
;
A
#
# COMPACT_ATOMS: atom_id res chain seq x y z
N MET A 1 18.86 -26.41 -59.86
CA MET A 1 17.86 -26.81 -60.87
C MET A 1 17.29 -28.10 -60.31
N ASP A 2 16.11 -28.17 -59.72
CA ASP A 2 14.81 -27.69 -60.23
C ASP A 2 13.83 -27.44 -59.06
N ARG A 3 12.76 -26.70 -59.36
CA ARG A 3 11.71 -26.19 -58.46
C ARG A 3 10.54 -27.16 -58.31
N THR A 4 9.83 -27.11 -57.17
CA THR A 4 8.38 -27.38 -57.06
C THR A 4 7.83 -26.68 -55.80
N THR A 5 7.03 -25.60 -55.95
CA THR A 5 5.57 -25.47 -55.72
C THR A 5 5.13 -25.39 -54.25
N GLY A 6 4.74 -24.20 -53.74
CA GLY A 6 3.33 -23.77 -53.53
C GLY A 6 3.03 -23.76 -52.02
N THR A 7 2.23 -22.91 -51.37
CA THR A 7 1.22 -21.89 -51.71
C THR A 7 1.01 -21.02 -50.46
N ASP A 8 0.50 -19.80 -50.67
CA ASP A 8 0.20 -18.77 -49.69
C ASP A 8 -0.75 -19.20 -48.55
N GLY A 9 -0.46 -18.69 -47.35
CA GLY A 9 -1.34 -18.69 -46.18
C GLY A 9 -1.29 -17.32 -45.51
N HIS A 10 -2.20 -16.43 -45.93
CA HIS A 10 -2.50 -15.16 -45.29
C HIS A 10 -3.11 -15.44 -43.90
N HIS A 11 -2.42 -15.07 -42.83
CA HIS A 11 -3.06 -14.86 -41.52
C HIS A 11 -2.81 -13.41 -41.11
N GLY A 12 -3.89 -12.62 -41.23
CA GLY A 12 -3.97 -11.29 -40.68
C GLY A 12 -3.80 -11.35 -39.16
N ALA A 13 -2.92 -10.50 -38.66
CA ALA A 13 -2.89 -10.16 -37.25
C ALA A 13 -4.09 -9.25 -36.98
N ASP A 14 -5.09 -9.78 -36.28
CA ASP A 14 -6.12 -8.97 -35.66
C ASP A 14 -5.55 -8.44 -34.33
N PRO A 15 -5.55 -7.13 -34.05
CA PRO A 15 -5.09 -6.59 -32.79
C PRO A 15 -6.15 -6.84 -31.73
N ASP A 16 -5.87 -7.77 -30.81
CA ASP A 16 -6.69 -7.99 -29.63
C ASP A 16 -6.64 -6.76 -28.70
N THR A 17 -7.62 -5.87 -28.90
CA THR A 17 -7.98 -4.81 -27.95
C THR A 17 -8.88 -5.41 -26.88
N GLY A 18 -8.27 -6.16 -25.96
CA GLY A 18 -8.93 -6.75 -24.80
C GLY A 18 -8.34 -6.21 -23.51
N SER A 19 -9.14 -5.51 -22.72
CA SER A 19 -8.83 -5.03 -21.37
C SER A 19 -8.51 -6.18 -20.42
N GLY A 20 -7.22 -6.51 -20.28
CA GLY A 20 -6.72 -7.52 -19.34
C GLY A 20 -6.58 -6.96 -17.93
N HIS A 21 -7.60 -7.16 -17.09
CA HIS A 21 -7.41 -7.11 -15.63
C HIS A 21 -6.41 -8.20 -15.22
N GLY A 22 -5.52 -7.88 -14.28
CA GLY A 22 -4.31 -8.66 -13.91
C GLY A 22 -4.51 -10.04 -13.27
N GLY A 23 -5.55 -10.79 -13.64
CA GLY A 23 -5.97 -12.04 -13.01
C GLY A 23 -4.99 -13.23 -13.13
N ASP A 24 -4.07 -13.23 -14.11
CA ASP A 24 -3.21 -14.39 -14.38
C ASP A 24 -1.75 -14.23 -13.94
N ARG A 25 -1.33 -13.03 -13.51
CA ARG A 25 0.10 -12.78 -13.16
C ARG A 25 0.58 -13.60 -11.96
N TRP A 26 -0.30 -13.93 -11.01
CA TRP A 26 0.10 -14.68 -9.82
C TRP A 26 0.40 -16.16 -10.10
N ARG A 27 -0.20 -16.76 -11.14
CA ARG A 27 -0.02 -18.18 -11.49
C ARG A 27 1.40 -18.53 -11.91
N ALA A 28 2.18 -17.53 -12.34
CA ALA A 28 3.59 -17.66 -12.66
C ALA A 28 4.51 -17.11 -11.56
N SER A 29 3.96 -16.72 -10.41
CA SER A 29 4.74 -16.17 -9.31
C SER A 29 5.43 -17.27 -8.50
N ALA A 30 6.57 -16.93 -7.91
CA ALA A 30 7.31 -17.82 -7.00
C ALA A 30 6.51 -18.29 -5.77
N PHE A 31 5.35 -17.66 -5.47
CA PHE A 31 4.51 -18.05 -4.35
C PHE A 31 3.76 -19.35 -4.60
N VAL A 32 3.40 -19.66 -5.86
CA VAL A 32 2.53 -20.80 -6.17
C VAL A 32 3.23 -22.12 -5.84
N PRO A 33 2.66 -22.94 -4.93
CA PRO A 33 3.21 -24.26 -4.63
C PRO A 33 3.28 -25.12 -5.89
N ARG A 34 4.38 -25.87 -6.05
CA ARG A 34 4.49 -26.86 -7.14
C ARG A 34 3.66 -28.13 -6.88
N GLN A 35 3.27 -28.36 -5.62
CA GLN A 35 2.48 -29.52 -5.21
C GLN A 35 1.00 -29.17 -5.33
N GLU A 36 0.24 -30.02 -6.03
CA GLU A 36 -1.18 -29.77 -6.35
C GLU A 36 -2.10 -29.77 -5.13
N ASP A 37 -1.70 -30.39 -4.02
CA ASP A 37 -2.46 -30.52 -2.79
C ASP A 37 -2.23 -29.36 -1.80
N LEU A 38 -1.38 -28.39 -2.14
CA LEU A 38 -1.11 -27.22 -1.33
C LEU A 38 -1.74 -25.97 -1.94
N GLU A 39 -2.59 -25.30 -1.18
CA GLU A 39 -3.24 -24.05 -1.57
C GLU A 39 -2.67 -22.87 -0.80
N LEU A 40 -2.46 -21.74 -1.50
CA LEU A 40 -2.23 -20.46 -0.84
C LEU A 40 -3.56 -19.86 -0.40
N PRO A 41 -3.61 -19.21 0.76
CA PRO A 41 -4.76 -18.39 1.10
C PRO A 41 -4.90 -17.25 0.09
N LEU A 42 -6.15 -16.93 -0.25
CA LEU A 42 -6.51 -15.82 -1.12
C LEU A 42 -7.31 -14.77 -0.33
N PRO A 43 -7.32 -13.50 -0.76
CA PRO A 43 -8.20 -12.50 -0.21
C PRO A 43 -9.66 -12.98 -0.21
N PRO A 44 -10.40 -12.82 0.90
CA PRO A 44 -11.81 -13.21 0.93
C PRO A 44 -12.63 -12.33 -0.03
N VAL A 45 -13.67 -12.94 -0.61
CA VAL A 45 -14.65 -12.25 -1.47
C VAL A 45 -15.98 -12.19 -0.74
N PHE A 46 -16.61 -11.02 -0.73
CA PHE A 46 -17.86 -10.77 -0.04
C PHE A 46 -18.95 -10.36 -1.03
N THR A 47 -20.17 -10.87 -0.83
CA THR A 47 -21.37 -10.43 -1.56
C THR A 47 -22.25 -9.49 -0.73
N ASP A 48 -21.92 -9.32 0.54
CA ASP A 48 -22.65 -8.54 1.53
C ASP A 48 -21.75 -7.41 2.03
N SER A 49 -22.23 -6.17 1.90
CA SER A 49 -21.47 -4.97 2.27
C SER A 49 -21.24 -4.90 3.78
N GLU A 50 -22.11 -5.48 4.61
CA GLU A 50 -21.93 -5.51 6.05
C GLU A 50 -20.75 -6.40 6.46
N GLN A 51 -20.67 -7.61 5.91
CA GLN A 51 -19.54 -8.52 6.11
C GLN A 51 -18.23 -7.92 5.58
N GLU A 52 -18.25 -7.32 4.39
CA GLU A 52 -17.06 -6.68 3.83
C GLU A 52 -16.61 -5.49 4.67
N ARG A 53 -17.54 -4.68 5.18
CA ARG A 53 -17.25 -3.54 6.06
C ARG A 53 -16.58 -4.02 7.34
N GLU A 54 -17.13 -5.04 7.97
CA GLU A 54 -16.57 -5.58 9.21
C GLU A 54 -15.16 -6.15 8.97
N HIS A 55 -14.96 -6.88 7.86
CA HIS A 55 -13.63 -7.34 7.47
C HIS A 55 -12.65 -6.17 7.28
N ARG A 56 -13.01 -5.15 6.50
CA ARG A 56 -12.16 -3.96 6.27
C ARG A 56 -11.82 -3.24 7.58
N LYS A 57 -12.78 -3.10 8.50
CA LYS A 57 -12.56 -2.52 9.83
C LYS A 57 -11.60 -3.34 10.68
N GLN A 58 -11.75 -4.67 10.70
CA GLN A 58 -10.83 -5.57 11.41
C GLN A 58 -9.40 -5.46 10.88
N ARG A 59 -9.25 -5.45 9.55
CA ARG A 59 -7.94 -5.27 8.91
C ARG A 59 -7.33 -3.91 9.21
N LEU A 60 -8.12 -2.85 9.21
CA LEU A 60 -7.69 -1.50 9.61
C LEU A 60 -7.18 -1.47 11.06
N ALA A 61 -7.95 -2.02 12.01
CA ALA A 61 -7.54 -2.08 13.41
C ALA A 61 -6.26 -2.91 13.58
N GLY A 62 -6.18 -4.07 12.92
CA GLY A 62 -4.98 -4.93 12.93
C GLY A 62 -3.75 -4.24 12.34
N ALA A 63 -3.88 -3.54 11.21
CA ALA A 63 -2.79 -2.78 10.61
C ALA A 63 -2.28 -1.66 11.54
N CYS A 64 -3.19 -0.98 12.25
CA CYS A 64 -2.80 -0.04 13.30
C CYS A 64 -1.99 -0.75 14.40
N ARG A 65 -2.46 -1.89 14.93
CA ARG A 65 -1.74 -2.66 15.96
C ARG A 65 -0.35 -3.09 15.48
N VAL A 66 -0.25 -3.58 14.23
CA VAL A 66 1.03 -3.93 13.60
C VAL A 66 1.97 -2.72 13.52
N PHE A 67 1.51 -1.56 13.06
CA PHE A 67 2.31 -0.33 13.02
C PHE A 67 2.77 0.10 14.42
N GLY A 68 1.88 -0.01 15.42
CA GLY A 68 2.21 0.29 16.82
C GLY A 68 3.25 -0.67 17.40
N ARG A 69 3.19 -1.95 17.05
CA ARG A 69 4.16 -2.99 17.45
C ARG A 69 5.52 -2.76 16.81
N LEU A 70 5.56 -2.40 15.52
CA LEU A 70 6.78 -2.10 14.77
C LEU A 70 7.39 -0.74 15.14
N GLY A 71 6.72 0.07 15.97
CA GLY A 71 7.24 1.34 16.47
C GLY A 71 7.11 2.50 15.47
N PHE A 72 6.12 2.46 14.58
CA PHE A 72 5.92 3.48 13.55
C PHE A 72 5.16 4.72 14.04
N SER A 73 4.62 4.68 15.27
CA SER A 73 3.90 5.79 15.88
C SER A 73 4.83 6.94 16.28
N GLU A 74 4.41 8.17 16.00
CA GLU A 74 5.08 9.41 16.45
C GLU A 74 4.02 10.31 17.09
N GLY A 75 3.87 10.21 18.41
CA GLY A 75 2.80 10.92 19.12
C GLY A 75 1.41 10.60 18.54
N VAL A 76 0.79 11.61 17.93
CA VAL A 76 -0.55 11.52 17.32
C VAL A 76 -0.55 11.49 15.79
N ALA A 77 0.65 11.42 15.17
CA ALA A 77 0.79 11.32 13.72
C ALA A 77 0.57 9.89 13.22
N GLY A 78 0.09 9.79 11.99
CA GLY A 78 -0.16 8.53 11.29
C GLY A 78 -1.64 8.17 11.21
N HIS A 79 -2.05 7.74 10.03
CA HIS A 79 -3.43 7.38 9.73
C HIS A 79 -3.44 6.22 8.75
N ILE A 80 -4.40 5.32 8.94
CA ILE A 80 -4.74 4.30 7.97
C ILE A 80 -6.22 4.49 7.64
N THR A 81 -6.54 4.62 6.37
CA THR A 81 -7.92 4.75 5.89
C THR A 81 -8.31 3.53 5.07
N VAL A 82 -9.58 3.15 5.15
CA VAL A 82 -10.18 2.16 4.24
C VAL A 82 -11.57 2.63 3.82
N ARG A 83 -11.86 2.55 2.52
CA ARG A 83 -13.14 2.92 1.92
C ARG A 83 -14.27 2.03 2.46
N ASP A 84 -15.43 2.60 2.76
CA ASP A 84 -16.61 1.81 3.10
C ASP A 84 -17.15 1.12 1.82
N PRO A 85 -17.56 -0.17 1.89
CA PRO A 85 -18.04 -0.90 0.71
C PRO A 85 -19.46 -0.51 0.27
N GLU A 86 -20.28 0.05 1.16
CA GLU A 86 -21.64 0.52 0.82
C GLU A 86 -21.68 2.01 0.51
N TYR A 87 -20.81 2.79 1.16
CA TYR A 87 -20.69 4.24 0.98
C TYR A 87 -19.28 4.59 0.45
N PRO A 88 -19.03 4.49 -0.87
CA PRO A 88 -17.69 4.66 -1.44
C PRO A 88 -17.03 6.01 -1.17
N ASP A 89 -17.81 7.04 -0.84
CA ASP A 89 -17.34 8.39 -0.51
C ASP A 89 -17.05 8.58 1.00
N MET A 90 -17.10 7.49 1.78
CA MET A 90 -16.79 7.48 3.21
C MET A 90 -15.65 6.51 3.54
N PHE A 91 -14.89 6.85 4.56
CA PHE A 91 -13.66 6.16 4.93
C PHE A 91 -13.63 5.86 6.43
N TRP A 92 -13.39 4.60 6.76
CA TRP A 92 -13.04 4.19 8.12
C TRP A 92 -11.59 4.58 8.40
N VAL A 93 -11.32 5.13 9.58
CA VAL A 93 -9.98 5.58 9.99
C VAL A 93 -9.79 5.40 11.50
N ASN A 94 -8.53 5.26 11.93
CA ASN A 94 -8.18 5.27 13.34
C ASN A 94 -8.52 6.65 13.98
N PRO A 95 -9.03 6.68 15.22
CA PRO A 95 -9.40 7.93 15.87
C PRO A 95 -8.18 8.75 16.29
N PHE A 96 -8.30 10.08 16.23
CA PHE A 96 -7.21 10.98 16.63
C PHE A 96 -6.89 10.85 18.13
N GLY A 97 -5.59 10.87 18.46
CA GLY A 97 -5.11 10.80 19.83
C GLY A 97 -5.19 9.40 20.48
N MET A 98 -5.48 8.35 19.71
CA MET A 98 -5.39 6.97 20.18
C MET A 98 -4.06 6.35 19.75
N SER A 99 -3.38 5.66 20.67
CA SER A 99 -2.19 4.90 20.31
C SER A 99 -2.55 3.79 19.32
N PHE A 100 -1.76 3.65 18.26
CA PHE A 100 -1.86 2.53 17.32
C PHE A 100 -1.83 1.16 18.01
N ARG A 101 -1.15 1.03 19.16
CA ARG A 101 -1.11 -0.19 19.97
C ARG A 101 -2.42 -0.55 20.66
N HIS A 102 -3.43 0.32 20.61
CA HIS A 102 -4.68 0.15 21.35
C HIS A 102 -5.93 0.32 20.48
N VAL A 103 -5.77 0.54 19.16
CA VAL A 103 -6.92 0.69 18.26
C VAL A 103 -7.69 -0.64 18.18
N ARG A 104 -8.98 -0.62 18.46
CA ARG A 104 -9.89 -1.76 18.27
C ARG A 104 -10.92 -1.44 17.21
N VAL A 105 -11.64 -2.46 16.74
CA VAL A 105 -12.71 -2.32 15.74
C VAL A 105 -13.78 -1.33 16.19
N SER A 106 -14.17 -1.36 17.47
CA SER A 106 -15.16 -0.46 18.05
C SER A 106 -14.70 0.99 18.21
N ASP A 107 -13.38 1.25 18.14
CA ASP A 107 -12.81 2.59 18.29
C ASP A 107 -12.77 3.38 16.96
N LEU A 108 -12.91 2.69 15.82
CA LEU A 108 -12.82 3.28 14.49
C LEU A 108 -13.94 4.30 14.24
N ILE A 109 -13.62 5.31 13.45
CA ILE A 109 -14.56 6.36 13.05
C ILE A 109 -14.79 6.31 11.54
N LEU A 110 -16.01 6.65 11.10
CA LEU A 110 -16.35 6.81 9.68
C LEU A 110 -16.36 8.30 9.36
N VAL A 111 -15.70 8.69 8.28
CA VAL A 111 -15.49 10.08 7.90
C VAL A 111 -15.81 10.25 6.41
N ASP A 112 -16.49 11.34 6.03
CA ASP A 112 -16.70 11.69 4.62
C ASP A 112 -15.52 12.47 4.02
N HIS A 113 -15.57 12.79 2.72
CA HIS A 113 -14.51 13.53 2.03
C HIS A 113 -14.19 14.89 2.65
N GLU A 114 -15.17 15.55 3.27
CA GLU A 114 -15.03 16.84 3.94
C GLU A 114 -14.42 16.74 5.36
N GLY A 115 -14.10 15.52 5.82
CA GLY A 115 -13.52 15.29 7.14
C GLY A 115 -14.54 15.32 8.27
N GLN A 116 -15.84 15.20 7.98
CA GLN A 116 -16.89 15.15 8.98
C GLN A 116 -17.06 13.72 9.49
N VAL A 117 -17.04 13.56 10.81
CA VAL A 117 -17.25 12.27 11.45
C VAL A 117 -18.74 11.90 11.38
N ARG A 118 -19.04 10.83 10.63
CA ARG A 118 -20.40 10.28 10.45
C ARG A 118 -20.70 9.12 11.40
N HIS A 119 -19.66 8.44 11.89
CA HIS A 119 -19.77 7.40 12.91
C HIS A 119 -18.58 7.47 13.88
N GLY A 120 -18.82 7.13 15.15
CA GLY A 120 -17.80 7.07 16.20
C GLY A 120 -17.81 8.29 17.13
N LYS A 121 -16.91 8.31 18.11
CA LYS A 121 -16.95 9.25 19.26
C LYS A 121 -15.73 10.16 19.38
N ARG A 122 -14.76 10.05 18.46
CA ARG A 122 -13.50 10.78 18.49
C ARG A 122 -13.31 11.58 17.20
N PRO A 123 -12.57 12.70 17.23
CA PRO A 123 -12.31 13.48 16.04
C PRO A 123 -11.35 12.74 15.09
N VAL A 124 -11.41 13.11 13.82
CA VAL A 124 -10.37 12.78 12.84
C VAL A 124 -9.24 13.81 12.93
N ASN A 125 -8.00 13.40 12.63
CA ASN A 125 -6.91 14.35 12.43
C ASN A 125 -7.10 15.03 11.06
N ARG A 126 -7.62 16.25 11.06
CA ARG A 126 -7.92 16.98 9.82
C ARG A 126 -6.70 17.12 8.91
N ALA A 127 -5.52 17.43 9.45
CA ALA A 127 -4.31 17.61 8.65
C ALA A 127 -3.91 16.30 7.93
N GLY A 128 -3.94 15.18 8.65
CA GLY A 128 -3.65 13.87 8.05
C GLY A 128 -4.69 13.44 7.04
N PHE A 129 -5.97 13.69 7.33
CA PHE A 129 -7.08 13.20 6.52
C PHE A 129 -7.20 13.90 5.17
N VAL A 130 -6.81 15.18 5.06
CA VAL A 130 -6.84 15.92 3.78
C VAL A 130 -6.08 15.18 2.67
N ILE A 131 -4.95 14.56 2.99
CA ILE A 131 -4.15 13.80 2.02
C ILE A 131 -4.90 12.52 1.61
N HIS A 132 -5.41 11.76 2.57
CA HIS A 132 -6.11 10.50 2.30
C HIS A 132 -7.40 10.74 1.50
N SER A 133 -8.16 11.78 1.84
CA SER A 133 -9.35 12.19 1.11
C SER A 133 -9.02 12.52 -0.36
N ALA A 134 -7.95 13.30 -0.60
CA ALA A 134 -7.52 13.64 -1.95
C ALA A 134 -7.05 12.41 -2.76
N ILE A 135 -6.32 11.48 -2.13
CA ILE A 135 -5.91 10.21 -2.75
C ILE A 135 -7.15 9.40 -3.15
N HIS A 136 -8.08 9.17 -2.23
CA HIS A 136 -9.27 8.37 -2.52
C HIS A 136 -10.20 9.01 -3.55
N ALA A 137 -10.25 10.34 -3.63
CA ALA A 137 -10.99 11.06 -4.66
C ALA A 137 -10.34 10.93 -6.04
N ALA A 138 -9.01 11.04 -6.11
CA ALA A 138 -8.25 10.92 -7.36
C ALA A 138 -8.15 9.47 -7.87
N ARG A 139 -8.22 8.48 -6.97
CA ARG A 139 -8.03 7.06 -7.25
C ARG A 139 -9.17 6.21 -6.67
N PRO A 140 -10.30 6.07 -7.40
CA PRO A 140 -11.42 5.21 -6.98
C PRO A 140 -11.03 3.74 -6.77
N ASP A 141 -10.00 3.27 -7.48
CA ASP A 141 -9.41 1.93 -7.34
C ASP A 141 -8.68 1.73 -6.01
N VAL A 142 -8.24 2.82 -5.35
CA VAL A 142 -7.62 2.75 -4.03
C VAL A 142 -8.68 2.54 -2.97
N VAL A 143 -8.63 1.36 -2.34
CA VAL A 143 -9.49 0.96 -1.23
C VAL A 143 -8.88 1.37 0.10
N ALA A 144 -7.56 1.28 0.25
CA ALA A 144 -6.88 1.65 1.49
C ALA A 144 -5.63 2.51 1.25
N ALA A 145 -5.34 3.39 2.21
CA ALA A 145 -4.13 4.20 2.22
C ALA A 145 -3.51 4.22 3.62
N CYS A 146 -2.18 4.12 3.69
CA CYS A 146 -1.41 4.11 4.93
C CYS A 146 -0.39 5.25 4.96
N HIS A 147 -0.28 5.89 6.12
CA HIS A 147 0.77 6.85 6.41
C HIS A 147 1.15 6.80 7.90
N ALA A 148 2.44 6.87 8.18
CA ALA A 148 2.97 7.08 9.52
C ALA A 148 4.32 7.79 9.45
N HIS A 149 4.75 8.37 10.56
CA HIS A 149 6.05 9.05 10.68
C HIS A 149 7.12 8.09 11.20
N ALA A 150 7.19 6.90 10.59
CA ALA A 150 8.17 5.89 10.92
C ALA A 150 9.60 6.41 10.70
N VAL A 151 10.53 6.01 11.57
CA VAL A 151 11.82 6.68 11.75
C VAL A 151 12.66 6.68 10.48
N HIS A 152 12.77 5.54 9.80
CA HIS A 152 13.67 5.39 8.65
C HIS A 152 13.07 6.01 7.40
N GLY A 153 11.77 5.88 7.18
CA GLY A 153 11.04 6.49 6.08
C GLY A 153 11.06 8.01 6.16
N LYS A 154 10.88 8.59 7.37
CA LYS A 154 11.04 10.04 7.55
C LYS A 154 12.49 10.47 7.31
N ALA A 155 13.47 9.73 7.83
CA ALA A 155 14.89 10.05 7.64
C ALA A 155 15.28 10.00 6.16
N PHE A 156 14.93 8.93 5.45
CA PHE A 156 15.20 8.77 4.03
C PHE A 156 14.48 9.82 3.18
N SER A 157 13.24 10.16 3.51
CA SER A 157 12.49 11.21 2.79
C SER A 157 13.20 12.57 2.80
N SER A 158 14.04 12.84 3.80
CA SER A 158 14.81 14.09 3.87
C SER A 158 15.89 14.21 2.78
N LEU A 159 16.31 13.08 2.18
CA LEU A 159 17.25 13.05 1.07
C LEU A 159 16.62 13.48 -0.27
N GLY A 160 15.29 13.49 -0.34
CA GLY A 160 14.56 13.93 -1.53
C GLY A 160 14.95 13.15 -2.78
N ARG A 161 15.04 11.83 -2.71
CA ARG A 161 15.30 10.95 -3.87
C ARG A 161 14.52 9.65 -3.78
N PRO A 162 14.33 8.93 -4.90
CA PRO A 162 13.72 7.60 -4.88
C PRO A 162 14.52 6.61 -4.05
N LEU A 163 13.86 5.56 -3.58
CA LEU A 163 14.46 4.40 -2.95
C LEU A 163 15.20 3.56 -4.00
N ASP A 164 16.45 3.21 -3.73
CA ASP A 164 17.29 2.46 -4.65
C ASP A 164 17.05 0.94 -4.51
N PRO A 165 17.15 0.16 -5.61
CA PRO A 165 16.98 -1.30 -5.57
C PRO A 165 18.25 -1.99 -5.04
N ILE A 166 18.60 -1.76 -3.77
CA ILE A 166 19.79 -2.34 -3.13
C ILE A 166 19.55 -3.74 -2.54
N THR A 167 18.28 -4.15 -2.41
CA THR A 167 17.85 -5.46 -1.89
C THR A 167 16.69 -6.00 -2.72
N GLN A 168 16.48 -7.32 -2.67
CA GLN A 168 15.32 -7.96 -3.31
C GLN A 168 13.99 -7.40 -2.78
N ASP A 169 13.94 -7.03 -1.49
CA ASP A 169 12.75 -6.45 -0.86
C ASP A 169 12.43 -5.06 -1.42
N ALA A 170 13.45 -4.22 -1.62
CA ALA A 170 13.30 -2.89 -2.23
C ALA A 170 12.76 -2.97 -3.67
N CYS A 171 13.04 -4.06 -4.38
CA CYS A 171 12.50 -4.29 -5.72
C CYS A 171 10.97 -4.37 -5.76
N ALA A 172 10.29 -4.74 -4.67
CA ALA A 172 8.81 -4.81 -4.63
C ALA A 172 8.13 -3.47 -4.95
N VAL A 173 8.85 -2.35 -4.79
CA VAL A 173 8.38 -0.98 -5.09
C VAL A 173 9.23 -0.29 -6.17
N TYR A 174 10.14 -0.99 -6.83
CA TYR A 174 11.03 -0.42 -7.84
C TYR A 174 10.23 0.16 -9.01
N GLU A 175 10.42 1.44 -9.31
CA GLU A 175 9.62 2.20 -10.29
C GLU A 175 8.10 2.16 -10.05
N GLN A 176 7.70 1.88 -8.80
CA GLN A 176 6.32 1.85 -8.34
C GLN A 176 6.11 2.84 -7.17
N HIS A 177 6.99 3.83 -7.06
CA HIS A 177 6.87 4.93 -6.11
C HIS A 177 7.45 6.22 -6.69
N THR A 178 6.99 7.37 -6.19
CA THR A 178 7.45 8.70 -6.60
C THR A 178 8.04 9.49 -5.43
N VAL A 179 8.65 10.64 -5.72
CA VAL A 179 9.09 11.62 -4.72
C VAL A 179 8.30 12.91 -4.91
N HIS A 180 7.54 13.30 -3.90
CA HIS A 180 6.80 14.56 -3.88
C HIS A 180 7.59 15.61 -3.09
N ARG A 181 7.89 16.76 -3.72
CA ARG A 181 8.75 17.82 -3.16
C ARG A 181 7.99 19.09 -2.79
N ASP A 182 6.83 19.31 -3.41
CA ASP A 182 6.03 20.50 -3.15
C ASP A 182 5.52 20.45 -1.72
N GLY A 183 5.62 21.57 -0.99
CA GLY A 183 5.23 21.62 0.42
C GLY A 183 6.10 20.81 1.39
N ALA A 184 7.31 20.38 0.98
CA ALA A 184 8.20 19.58 1.82
C ALA A 184 8.37 20.12 3.26
N GLY A 185 8.08 19.28 4.25
CA GLY A 185 8.17 19.60 5.67
C GLY A 185 7.04 20.48 6.23
N ALA A 186 6.13 21.00 5.39
CA ALA A 186 4.97 21.74 5.85
C ALA A 186 3.86 20.80 6.34
N VAL A 187 3.11 21.22 7.35
CA VAL A 187 1.90 20.50 7.78
C VAL A 187 0.84 20.69 6.70
N VAL A 188 0.41 19.59 6.08
CA VAL A 188 -0.59 19.60 5.02
C VAL A 188 -1.98 19.81 5.64
N VAL A 189 -2.43 21.05 5.72
CA VAL A 189 -3.79 21.41 6.21
C VAL A 189 -4.71 21.91 5.11
N GLU A 190 -4.14 22.27 3.95
CA GLU A 190 -4.87 22.80 2.81
C GLU A 190 -5.22 21.68 1.83
N GLU A 191 -6.47 21.70 1.33
CA GLU A 191 -6.95 20.71 0.36
C GLU A 191 -6.08 20.64 -0.90
N GLU A 192 -5.58 21.79 -1.36
CA GLU A 192 -4.76 21.87 -2.56
C GLU A 192 -3.44 21.11 -2.41
N ALA A 193 -2.79 21.20 -1.25
CA ALA A 193 -1.59 20.41 -0.96
C ALA A 193 -1.89 18.90 -0.93
N GLY A 194 -3.06 18.50 -0.44
CA GLY A 194 -3.54 17.11 -0.56
C GLY A 194 -3.69 16.66 -2.01
N ARG A 195 -4.30 17.50 -2.87
CA ARG A 195 -4.48 17.22 -4.31
C ARG A 195 -3.15 17.14 -5.06
N GLN A 196 -2.19 18.00 -4.74
CA GLN A 196 -0.85 17.97 -5.33
C GLN A 196 -0.11 16.68 -4.99
N LEU A 197 -0.20 16.21 -3.74
CA LEU A 197 0.39 14.93 -3.35
C LEU A 197 -0.32 13.76 -4.06
N ALA A 198 -1.65 13.77 -4.11
CA ALA A 198 -2.43 12.75 -4.82
C ALA A 198 -2.07 12.70 -6.33
N ALA A 199 -1.89 13.85 -6.96
CA ALA A 199 -1.41 13.93 -8.35
C ALA A 199 0.03 13.39 -8.48
N GLY A 200 0.91 13.71 -7.52
CA GLY A 200 2.29 13.21 -7.47
C GLY A 200 2.42 11.71 -7.24
N LEU A 201 1.45 11.09 -6.55
CA LEU A 201 1.34 9.63 -6.46
C LEU A 201 1.10 9.01 -7.85
N GLY A 202 0.26 9.63 -8.67
CA GLY A 202 -0.06 9.15 -10.01
C GLY A 202 -0.64 7.73 -9.98
N PRO A 203 -0.22 6.81 -10.88
CA PRO A 203 -0.69 5.42 -10.88
C PRO A 203 0.07 4.51 -9.90
N HIS A 204 1.05 5.04 -9.17
CA HIS A 204 1.95 4.24 -8.35
C HIS A 204 1.28 3.82 -7.02
N LYS A 205 1.89 2.85 -6.34
CA LYS A 205 1.42 2.35 -5.04
C LYS A 205 1.98 3.11 -3.84
N ALA A 206 2.95 4.00 -4.06
CA ALA A 206 3.57 4.75 -2.98
C ALA A 206 4.13 6.10 -3.43
N VAL A 207 4.25 7.01 -2.48
CA VAL A 207 4.94 8.29 -2.66
C VAL A 207 5.75 8.63 -1.41
N ILE A 208 6.98 9.06 -1.62
CA ILE A 208 7.86 9.61 -0.59
C ILE A 208 7.64 11.12 -0.59
N HIS A 209 7.03 11.65 0.46
CA HIS A 209 6.88 13.09 0.62
C HIS A 209 8.12 13.64 1.33
N GLN A 210 8.89 14.47 0.62
CA GLN A 210 10.18 14.99 1.07
C GLN A 210 10.05 15.68 2.44
N ASN A 211 10.98 15.39 3.35
CA ASN A 211 11.00 15.90 4.72
C ASN A 211 9.77 15.53 5.58
N HIS A 212 8.96 14.55 5.18
CA HIS A 212 7.75 14.15 5.89
C HIS A 212 7.71 12.63 6.14
N GLY A 213 7.72 11.82 5.08
CA GLY A 213 7.64 10.37 5.22
C GLY A 213 7.04 9.67 4.01
N ILE A 214 6.48 8.49 4.24
CA ILE A 214 5.99 7.59 3.19
C ILE A 214 4.45 7.56 3.23
N PHE A 215 3.83 7.50 2.05
CA PHE A 215 2.43 7.21 1.87
C PHE A 215 2.31 6.02 0.93
N THR A 216 1.47 5.05 1.26
CA THR A 216 1.22 3.87 0.43
C THR A 216 -0.27 3.65 0.24
N VAL A 217 -0.63 3.03 -0.87
CA VAL A 217 -2.02 2.72 -1.25
C VAL A 217 -2.15 1.27 -1.73
N GLY A 218 -3.36 0.74 -1.70
CA GLY A 218 -3.66 -0.60 -2.21
C GLY A 218 -5.15 -0.86 -2.40
N GLU A 219 -5.44 -2.00 -3.01
CA GLU A 219 -6.79 -2.55 -3.18
C GLU A 219 -7.30 -3.23 -1.89
N SER A 220 -6.43 -3.37 -0.89
CA SER A 220 -6.76 -3.82 0.47
C SER A 220 -5.90 -3.13 1.52
N VAL A 221 -6.35 -3.16 2.79
CA VAL A 221 -5.56 -2.64 3.92
C VAL A 221 -4.24 -3.40 4.05
N ASP A 222 -4.29 -4.72 3.94
CA ASP A 222 -3.14 -5.62 4.00
C ASP A 222 -2.04 -5.22 3.02
N GLU A 223 -2.43 -5.00 1.76
CA GLU A 223 -1.53 -4.57 0.71
C GLU A 223 -0.89 -3.20 1.04
N ALA A 224 -1.72 -2.20 1.33
CA ALA A 224 -1.24 -0.84 1.61
C ALA A 224 -0.28 -0.82 2.83
N ALA A 225 -0.63 -1.57 3.89
CA ALA A 225 0.17 -1.68 5.10
C ALA A 225 1.50 -2.40 4.82
N TRP A 226 1.49 -3.48 4.02
CA TRP A 226 2.71 -4.18 3.66
C TRP A 226 3.66 -3.31 2.83
N TRP A 227 3.16 -2.56 1.85
CA TRP A 227 4.01 -1.63 1.11
C TRP A 227 4.68 -0.60 2.02
N PHE A 228 3.95 -0.09 3.02
CA PHE A 228 4.52 0.83 4.00
C PHE A 228 5.64 0.15 4.81
N ILE A 229 5.38 -1.04 5.35
CA ILE A 229 6.34 -1.81 6.15
C ILE A 229 7.60 -2.14 5.34
N SER A 230 7.42 -2.62 4.11
CA SER A 230 8.51 -2.97 3.20
C SER A 230 9.37 -1.75 2.84
N MET A 231 8.74 -0.61 2.54
CA MET A 231 9.48 0.63 2.25
C MET A 231 10.21 1.19 3.48
N GLU A 232 9.60 1.14 4.67
CA GLU A 232 10.26 1.54 5.91
C GLU A 232 11.51 0.69 6.19
N ARG A 233 11.42 -0.63 6.02
CA ARG A 233 12.55 -1.55 6.18
C ARG A 233 13.61 -1.38 5.09
N SER A 234 13.19 -1.09 3.86
CA SER A 234 14.12 -0.84 2.77
C SER A 234 14.86 0.50 2.94
N ALA A 235 14.16 1.54 3.43
CA ALA A 235 14.78 2.81 3.82
C ALA A 235 15.78 2.60 4.96
N GLN A 236 15.45 1.77 5.96
CA GLN A 236 16.37 1.39 7.03
C GLN A 236 17.65 0.75 6.46
N ALA A 237 17.50 -0.26 5.58
CA ALA A 237 18.62 -0.94 4.96
C ALA A 237 19.48 0.01 4.13
N GLN A 238 18.85 0.91 3.35
CA GLN A 238 19.57 1.86 2.50
C GLN A 238 20.37 2.88 3.32
N LEU A 239 19.77 3.46 4.36
CA LEU A 239 20.48 4.39 5.25
C LEU A 239 21.68 3.72 5.94
N LEU A 240 21.53 2.47 6.38
CA LEU A 240 22.62 1.70 7.00
C LEU A 240 23.73 1.36 6.01
N ALA A 241 23.37 0.93 4.80
CA ALA A 241 24.33 0.57 3.77
C ALA A 241 25.15 1.80 3.32
N GLU A 242 24.50 2.94 3.14
CA GLU A 242 25.15 4.21 2.76
C GLU A 242 26.03 4.79 3.86
N ALA A 243 25.67 4.58 5.13
CA ALA A 243 26.53 4.93 6.25
C ALA A 243 27.79 4.05 6.31
N ALA A 244 27.69 2.78 5.89
CA ALA A 244 28.80 1.83 5.88
C ALA A 244 29.69 1.93 4.63
N GLY A 245 29.16 2.40 3.49
CA GLY A 245 29.88 2.52 2.23
C GLY A 245 28.95 2.81 1.04
N THR A 246 29.40 2.49 -0.18
CA THR A 246 28.57 2.66 -1.39
C THR A 246 27.90 1.34 -1.75
N PRO A 247 26.54 1.25 -1.72
CA PRO A 247 25.83 0.04 -2.13
C PRO A 247 26.01 -0.27 -3.63
N HIS A 248 26.03 -1.55 -3.97
CA HIS A 248 25.88 -1.99 -5.36
C HIS A 248 24.40 -2.17 -5.67
N LEU A 249 23.91 -1.46 -6.68
CA LEU A 249 22.51 -1.57 -7.10
C LEU A 249 22.27 -2.88 -7.83
N ILE A 250 21.10 -3.48 -7.61
CA ILE A 250 20.58 -4.54 -8.48
C ILE A 250 20.37 -3.92 -9.86
N ASP A 251 20.77 -4.64 -10.92
CA ASP A 251 20.59 -4.15 -12.27
C ASP A 251 19.10 -3.94 -12.60
N PRO A 252 18.74 -2.98 -13.47
CA PRO A 252 17.34 -2.65 -13.73
C PRO A 252 16.49 -3.81 -14.25
N GLU A 253 17.07 -4.76 -14.99
CA GLU A 253 16.34 -5.92 -15.52
C GLU A 253 15.98 -6.88 -14.38
N SER A 254 16.95 -7.24 -13.55
CA SER A 254 16.73 -8.07 -12.36
C SER A 254 15.79 -7.39 -11.35
N ALA A 255 15.87 -6.07 -11.20
CA ALA A 255 14.97 -5.32 -10.32
C ALA A 255 13.52 -5.35 -10.82
N ARG A 256 13.28 -5.15 -12.12
CA ARG A 256 11.95 -5.30 -12.74
C ARG A 256 11.43 -6.73 -12.67
N TYR A 257 12.29 -7.72 -12.93
CA TYR A 257 11.93 -9.14 -12.80
C TYR A 257 11.44 -9.43 -11.39
N THR A 258 12.22 -9.03 -10.38
CA THR A 258 11.87 -9.25 -8.98
C THR A 258 10.59 -8.52 -8.60
N ARG A 259 10.44 -7.25 -9.01
CA ARG A 259 9.21 -6.48 -8.81
C ARG A 259 7.99 -7.19 -9.37
N ASP A 260 8.08 -7.75 -10.57
CA ASP A 260 6.96 -8.44 -11.20
C ASP A 260 6.61 -9.76 -10.48
N GLN A 261 7.53 -10.31 -9.68
CA GLN A 261 7.34 -11.50 -8.85
C GLN A 261 6.86 -11.22 -7.42
N THR A 262 7.15 -10.04 -6.85
CA THR A 262 6.88 -9.75 -5.43
C THR A 262 6.09 -8.45 -5.19
N GLY A 263 5.93 -7.62 -6.21
CA GLY A 263 5.34 -6.29 -6.16
C GLY A 263 3.96 -6.19 -6.79
N PHE A 264 3.17 -7.26 -6.85
CA PHE A 264 1.75 -7.20 -7.28
C PHE A 264 0.78 -7.27 -6.08
N PRO A 265 -0.50 -6.87 -6.23
CA PRO A 265 -1.43 -6.74 -5.10
C PRO A 265 -1.55 -7.98 -4.21
N LEU A 266 -1.74 -9.16 -4.81
CA LEU A 266 -1.82 -10.42 -4.04
C LEU A 266 -0.52 -10.75 -3.29
N ALA A 267 0.66 -10.44 -3.83
CA ALA A 267 1.92 -10.61 -3.10
C ALA A 267 1.98 -9.69 -1.88
N GLY A 268 1.49 -8.45 -2.00
CA GLY A 268 1.40 -7.51 -0.90
C GLY A 268 0.45 -7.98 0.19
N TRP A 269 -0.76 -8.39 -0.20
CA TRP A 269 -1.74 -8.98 0.71
C TRP A 269 -1.18 -10.22 1.42
N PHE A 270 -0.57 -11.14 0.68
CA PHE A 270 -0.04 -12.39 1.23
C PHE A 270 1.11 -12.14 2.22
N SER A 271 1.99 -11.19 1.90
CA SER A 271 3.12 -10.83 2.76
C SER A 271 2.69 -10.19 4.09
N PHE A 272 1.49 -9.62 4.15
CA PHE A 272 0.91 -9.12 5.40
C PHE A 272 0.34 -10.22 6.30
N GLN A 273 -0.04 -11.39 5.76
CA GLN A 273 -0.76 -12.42 6.52
C GLN A 273 0.00 -12.94 7.75
N PRO A 274 1.33 -13.17 7.73
CA PRO A 274 2.05 -13.56 8.94
C PRO A 274 1.96 -12.53 10.07
N LEU A 275 1.97 -11.23 9.74
CA LEU A 275 1.83 -10.14 10.72
C LEU A 275 0.40 -10.08 11.27
N TRP A 276 -0.59 -10.30 10.41
CA TRP A 276 -1.99 -10.44 10.83
C TRP A 276 -2.19 -11.62 11.78
N GLU A 277 -1.66 -12.80 11.43
CA GLU A 277 -1.75 -14.00 12.28
C GLU A 277 -1.11 -13.78 13.65
N GLU A 278 0.05 -13.12 13.69
CA GLU A 278 0.71 -12.77 14.95
C GLU A 278 -0.16 -11.82 15.78
N ILE A 279 -0.70 -10.76 15.17
CA ILE A 279 -1.44 -9.74 15.92
C ILE A 279 -2.76 -10.28 16.46
N VAL A 280 -3.47 -11.09 15.67
CA VAL A 280 -4.70 -11.76 16.11
C VAL A 280 -4.45 -12.70 17.28
N ARG A 281 -3.33 -13.42 17.28
CA ARG A 281 -2.99 -14.35 18.38
C ARG A 281 -2.53 -13.64 19.64
N THR A 282 -1.84 -12.51 19.50
CA THR A 282 -1.17 -11.84 20.63
C THR A 282 -1.97 -10.68 21.20
N GLU A 283 -2.92 -10.11 20.46
CA GLU A 283 -3.74 -8.95 20.85
C GLU A 283 -5.22 -9.16 20.47
N PRO A 284 -5.89 -10.22 20.96
CA PRO A 284 -7.26 -10.56 20.56
C PRO A 284 -8.30 -9.49 20.95
N ASP A 285 -7.98 -8.58 21.87
CA ASP A 285 -8.81 -7.42 22.21
C ASP A 285 -9.04 -6.47 21.02
N LEU A 286 -8.29 -6.61 19.92
CA LEU A 286 -8.47 -5.81 18.70
C LEU A 286 -9.88 -5.93 18.11
N PHE A 287 -10.56 -7.06 18.31
CA PHE A 287 -11.91 -7.33 17.77
C PHE A 287 -13.05 -6.75 18.62
N GLU A 288 -12.75 -6.21 19.80
CA GLU A 288 -13.76 -5.61 20.69
C GLU A 288 -14.31 -4.27 20.17
#